data_AF-A0A5C4PP70-F1
#
_entry.id   AF-A0A5C4PP70-F1
#
_cell.length_a   1.000
_cell.length_b   1.000
_cell.length_c   1.000
_cell.angle_alpha   90.00
_cell.angle_beta   90.00
_cell.angle_gamma   90.00
#
_symmetry.space_group_name_H-M   'P 1'
#
loop_
_entity.id
_entity.type
_entity.pdbx_description
1 polymer ?
#
loop_
_entity_poly.entity_id
_entity_poly.type
_entity_poly.pdbx_seq_one_letter_code
_entity_poly.pdbx_strand_id
1 'polypeptide(L)'
;MANKFIIIVDDDIQAAEEDKITKFLQAKKSNFWHWVHNVWLINDEQENFTIVEIRESIKLIHNDTILVFRVDDGKLSGYAPTESGKWLRDYWNEGKRYNPEE
;
A
#
# COMPACT_ATOMS: atom_id res chain seq x y z
N MET A 1 8.99 -12.07 -8.06
CA MET A 1 7.68 -11.40 -8.01
C MET A 1 7.86 -10.19 -7.11
N ALA A 2 7.17 -9.09 -7.39
CA ALA A 2 7.23 -7.92 -6.51
C ALA A 2 6.70 -8.26 -5.12
N ASN A 3 7.32 -7.73 -4.07
CA ASN A 3 6.80 -7.84 -2.72
C ASN A 3 5.60 -6.90 -2.58
N LYS A 4 4.47 -7.42 -2.10
CA LYS A 4 3.26 -6.63 -1.86
C LYS A 4 3.09 -6.40 -0.36
N PHE A 5 2.78 -5.15 0.00
CA PHE A 5 2.49 -4.79 1.39
C PHE A 5 1.21 -3.99 1.52
N ILE A 6 0.50 -4.20 2.63
CA ILE A 6 -0.60 -3.33 3.07
C ILE A 6 -0.13 -2.62 4.33
N ILE A 7 -0.18 -1.30 4.33
CA ILE A 7 -0.01 -0.48 5.53
C ILE A 7 -1.38 0.05 5.92
N ILE A 8 -1.71 -0.07 7.20
CA ILE A 8 -2.86 0.57 7.81
C ILE A 8 -2.36 1.33 9.04
N VAL A 9 -2.80 2.58 9.16
CA VAL A 9 -2.60 3.42 10.34
C VAL A 9 -3.95 3.83 10.91
N ASP A 10 -3.97 4.43 12.10
CA ASP A 10 -5.21 4.95 12.67
C ASP A 10 -5.85 6.02 11.75
N ASP A 11 -7.17 6.12 11.78
CA ASP A 11 -7.96 6.96 10.87
C ASP A 11 -7.89 8.46 11.21
N ASP A 12 -7.33 8.80 12.36
CA ASP A 12 -7.04 10.16 12.81
C ASP A 12 -5.70 10.71 12.32
N ILE A 13 -5.00 9.98 11.43
CA ILE A 13 -3.75 10.44 10.83
C ILE A 13 -3.92 11.83 10.21
N GLN A 14 -2.99 12.71 10.55
CA GLN A 14 -2.98 14.08 10.08
C GLN A 14 -2.43 14.16 8.64
N ALA A 15 -2.95 15.09 7.82
CA ALA A 15 -2.50 15.26 6.43
C ALA A 15 -0.97 15.43 6.29
N ALA A 16 -0.33 16.10 7.26
CA ALA A 16 1.12 16.28 7.27
C ALA A 16 1.90 14.97 7.53
N GLU A 17 1.31 14.02 8.25
CA GLU A 17 1.88 12.69 8.50
C GLU A 17 1.64 11.78 7.29
N GLU A 18 0.42 11.79 6.74
CA GLU A 18 0.04 11.10 5.50
C GLU A 18 0.99 11.47 4.34
N ASP A 19 1.25 12.78 4.16
CA ASP A 19 2.21 13.30 3.17
C ASP A 19 3.63 12.78 3.39
N LYS A 20 4.07 12.66 4.65
CA LYS A 20 5.41 12.17 4.99
C LYS A 20 5.53 10.68 4.69
N ILE A 21 4.52 9.87 5.01
CA ILE A 21 4.49 8.44 4.67
C ILE A 21 4.54 8.27 3.15
N THR A 22 3.72 9.02 2.42
CA THR A 22 3.69 8.97 0.96
C THR A 22 5.04 9.37 0.35
N LYS A 23 5.68 10.44 0.85
CA LYS A 23 7.03 10.85 0.41
C LYS A 23 8.10 9.83 0.74
N PHE A 24 8.01 9.16 1.89
CA PHE A 24 8.92 8.06 2.24
C PHE A 24 8.86 6.92 1.21
N LEU A 25 7.65 6.51 0.81
CA LEU A 25 7.45 5.47 -0.22
C LEU A 25 7.96 5.92 -1.59
N GLN A 26 7.73 7.18 -1.97
CA GLN A 26 8.27 7.78 -3.20
C GLN A 26 9.80 7.80 -3.21
N ALA A 27 10.44 8.19 -2.10
CA ALA A 27 11.90 8.25 -1.99
C ALA A 27 12.57 6.88 -2.15
N LYS A 28 11.86 5.82 -1.72
CA LYS A 28 12.25 4.41 -1.89
C LYS A 28 11.92 3.85 -3.28
N LYS A 29 11.40 4.69 -4.19
CA LYS A 29 11.03 4.36 -5.58
C LYS A 29 10.04 3.20 -5.69
N SER A 30 9.21 3.00 -4.67
CA SER A 30 8.19 1.96 -4.70
C SER A 30 6.92 2.48 -5.34
N ASN A 31 6.24 1.60 -6.09
CA ASN A 31 4.91 1.90 -6.60
C ASN A 31 3.90 1.70 -5.46
N PHE A 32 2.97 2.63 -5.29
CA PHE A 32 1.94 2.51 -4.27
C PHE A 32 0.59 3.03 -4.74
N TRP A 33 -0.45 2.61 -4.03
CA TRP A 33 -1.80 3.08 -4.14
C TRP A 33 -2.29 3.57 -2.79
N HIS A 34 -2.84 4.78 -2.78
CA HIS A 34 -3.31 5.47 -1.59
C HIS A 34 -4.53 6.32 -1.95
N TRP A 35 -5.68 5.67 -2.08
CA TRP A 35 -6.96 6.35 -2.31
C TRP A 35 -7.90 6.22 -1.11
N VAL A 36 -7.41 5.63 -0.03
CA VAL A 36 -8.08 5.52 1.28
C VAL A 36 -7.13 6.16 2.29
N HIS A 37 -7.65 7.15 3.03
CA HIS A 37 -6.93 8.09 3.90
C HIS A 37 -5.83 7.48 4.78
N ASN A 38 -6.05 6.28 5.29
CA ASN A 38 -5.17 5.62 6.25
C ASN A 38 -4.61 4.28 5.74
N VAL A 39 -4.65 4.03 4.42
CA VAL A 39 -4.24 2.75 3.82
C VAL A 39 -3.30 2.96 2.63
N TRP A 40 -2.15 2.29 2.65
CA TRP A 40 -1.25 2.20 1.50
C TRP A 40 -1.12 0.76 1.05
N LEU A 41 -1.29 0.54 -0.25
CA LEU A 41 -0.94 -0.71 -0.91
C LEU A 41 0.37 -0.49 -1.66
N ILE A 42 1.39 -1.30 -1.38
CA ILE A 42 2.71 -1.17 -1.97
C ILE A 42 2.93 -2.33 -2.93
N ASN A 43 3.53 -2.03 -4.08
CA ASN A 43 4.14 -2.99 -4.99
C ASN A 43 5.64 -2.68 -5.09
N ASP A 44 6.45 -3.45 -4.37
CA ASP A 44 7.89 -3.30 -4.25
C ASP A 44 8.61 -4.30 -5.16
N GLU A 45 8.86 -3.89 -6.41
CA GLU A 45 9.55 -4.69 -7.43
C GLU A 45 11.05 -4.85 -7.18
N GLN A 46 11.63 -3.96 -6.38
CA GLN A 46 13.08 -3.92 -6.14
C GLN A 46 13.48 -4.59 -4.82
N GLU A 47 12.51 -5.12 -4.08
CA GLU A 47 12.72 -5.71 -2.75
C GLU A 47 13.43 -4.73 -1.79
N ASN A 48 13.08 -3.44 -1.90
CA ASN A 48 13.64 -2.36 -1.11
C ASN A 48 13.18 -2.38 0.35
N PHE A 49 12.15 -3.18 0.66
CA PHE A 49 11.53 -3.18 1.99
C PHE A 49 11.48 -4.54 2.66
N THR A 50 11.66 -4.49 3.98
CA THR A 50 11.15 -5.51 4.89
C THR A 50 9.95 -4.99 5.67
N ILE A 51 9.11 -5.90 6.16
CA ILE A 51 7.94 -5.56 7.00
C ILE A 51 8.33 -4.73 8.24
N VAL A 52 9.49 -5.06 8.82
CA VAL A 52 10.03 -4.39 10.02
C VAL A 52 10.49 -2.98 9.66
N GLU A 53 11.22 -2.82 8.55
CA GLU A 53 11.72 -1.51 8.11
C GLU A 53 10.56 -0.54 7.82
N ILE A 54 9.50 -1.00 7.16
CA ILE A 54 8.32 -0.17 6.90
C ILE A 54 7.73 0.29 8.24
N ARG A 55 7.45 -0.65 9.17
CA ARG A 55 6.83 -0.33 10.46
C ARG A 55 7.66 0.67 11.25
N GLU A 56 8.96 0.41 11.41
CA GLU A 56 9.84 1.30 12.18
C GLU A 56 9.99 2.68 11.53
N SER A 57 9.99 2.76 10.19
CA SER A 57 10.05 4.04 9.49
C SER A 57 8.78 4.86 9.68
N ILE A 58 7.61 4.22 9.59
CA ILE A 58 6.31 4.90 9.78
C ILE A 58 6.13 5.32 11.24
N LYS A 59 6.64 4.53 12.19
CA LYS A 59 6.63 4.88 13.61
C LYS A 59 7.38 6.17 13.94
N LEU A 60 8.33 6.59 13.10
CA LEU A 60 8.99 7.90 13.25
C LEU A 60 8.12 9.07 12.81
N ILE A 61 7.02 8.79 12.11
CA ILE A 61 6.11 9.77 11.52
C ILE A 61 4.78 9.81 12.29
N HIS A 62 4.25 8.64 12.66
CA HIS A 62 2.96 8.46 13.31
C HIS A 62 3.15 7.56 14.55
N ASN A 63 2.63 7.98 15.70
CA ASN A 63 2.95 7.36 16.99
C ASN A 63 1.86 6.41 17.53
N ASP A 64 0.75 6.24 16.81
CA ASP A 64 -0.34 5.35 17.20
C ASP A 64 -0.28 4.00 16.45
N THR A 65 -1.43 3.38 16.20
CA THR A 65 -1.51 2.02 15.66
C THR A 65 -0.96 1.98 14.24
N ILE A 66 0.01 1.08 14.03
CA ILE A 66 0.56 0.80 12.70
C ILE A 66 0.51 -0.69 12.47
N LEU A 67 -0.20 -1.10 11.42
CA LEU A 67 -0.23 -2.47 10.93
C LEU A 67 0.45 -2.51 9.56
N VAL A 68 1.39 -3.44 9.39
CA VAL A 68 2.01 -3.74 8.10
C VAL A 68 1.82 -5.22 7.82
N PHE A 69 1.21 -5.54 6.69
CA PHE A 69 1.02 -6.90 6.22
C PHE A 69 1.90 -7.12 5.00
N ARG A 70 2.60 -8.26 4.95
CA ARG A 70 3.21 -8.77 3.74
C ARG A 70 2.21 -9.73 3.07
N VAL A 71 2.01 -9.56 1.77
CA VAL A 71 1.06 -10.36 1.00
C VAL A 71 1.82 -11.13 -0.08
N ASP A 72 2.16 -12.38 0.22
CA ASP A 72 2.95 -13.22 -0.69
C ASP A 72 2.11 -13.80 -1.85
N ASP A 73 0.84 -14.14 -1.61
CA ASP A 73 -0.12 -14.60 -2.62
C ASP A 73 -1.39 -13.75 -2.57
N GLY A 74 -1.29 -12.56 -3.14
CA GLY A 74 -2.31 -11.52 -3.03
C GLY A 74 -3.32 -11.55 -4.17
N LYS A 75 -4.49 -12.13 -3.91
CA LYS A 75 -5.70 -11.88 -4.73
C LYS A 75 -6.45 -10.70 -4.13
N LEU A 76 -6.73 -9.68 -4.93
CA LEU A 76 -7.50 -8.52 -4.51
C LEU A 76 -8.91 -8.59 -5.11
N SER A 77 -9.92 -8.56 -4.24
CA SER A 77 -11.31 -8.36 -4.62
C SER A 77 -11.78 -7.02 -4.07
N GLY A 78 -12.22 -6.13 -4.95
CA GLY A 78 -12.61 -4.78 -4.58
C GLY A 78 -13.15 -3.98 -5.75
N TYR A 79 -13.92 -2.93 -5.43
CA TYR A 79 -14.45 -1.98 -6.39
C TYR A 79 -13.87 -0.59 -6.12
N ALA A 80 -13.37 0.05 -7.17
CA ALA A 80 -12.87 1.42 -7.09
C ALA A 80 -13.18 2.15 -8.40
N PRO A 81 -13.43 3.48 -8.38
CA PRO A 81 -13.61 4.29 -9.58
C PRO A 81 -12.48 4.08 -10.60
N THR A 82 -12.76 4.29 -11.89
CA THR A 82 -11.91 3.85 -13.02
C THR A 82 -10.41 4.15 -12.86
N GLU A 83 -10.07 5.36 -12.41
CA GLU A 83 -8.69 5.82 -12.20
C GLU A 83 -8.01 5.08 -11.05
N SER A 84 -8.60 5.14 -9.85
CA SER A 84 -8.10 4.42 -8.66
C SER A 84 -8.02 2.91 -8.89
N GLY A 85 -8.97 2.31 -9.60
CA GLY A 85 -9.00 0.88 -9.88
C GLY A 85 -7.98 0.43 -10.93
N LYS A 86 -7.46 1.33 -11.77
CA LYS A 86 -6.48 0.95 -12.82
C LYS A 86 -5.19 0.43 -12.20
N TRP A 87 -4.66 1.14 -11.22
CA TRP A 87 -3.43 0.73 -10.54
C TRP A 87 -3.59 -0.64 -9.86
N LEU A 88 -4.73 -0.88 -9.18
CA LEU A 88 -5.01 -2.16 -8.53
C LEU A 88 -4.98 -3.33 -9.53
N ARG A 89 -5.53 -3.13 -10.72
CA ARG A 89 -5.47 -4.14 -11.79
C ARG A 89 -4.03 -4.38 -12.24
N ASP A 90 -3.31 -3.32 -12.56
CA ASP A 90 -1.98 -3.42 -13.17
C ASP A 90 -0.93 -4.02 -12.21
N TYR A 91 -1.00 -3.70 -10.91
CA TYR A 91 0.04 -4.07 -9.96
C TYR A 91 -0.38 -5.15 -8.94
N TRP A 92 -1.68 -5.24 -8.60
CA TRP A 92 -2.14 -6.15 -7.55
C TRP A 92 -2.92 -7.36 -8.07
N ASN A 93 -3.60 -7.24 -9.22
CA ASN A 93 -4.43 -8.28 -9.84
C ASN A 93 -3.89 -8.82 -11.17
N GLU A 94 -2.60 -8.63 -11.49
CA GLU A 94 -1.97 -9.19 -12.70
C GLU A 94 -2.69 -8.80 -14.02
N GLY A 95 -3.29 -7.61 -14.05
CA GLY A 95 -4.08 -7.13 -15.19
C GLY A 95 -5.49 -7.72 -15.30
N LYS A 96 -5.89 -8.62 -14.39
CA LYS A 96 -7.23 -9.24 -14.41
C LYS A 96 -8.29 -8.25 -13.97
N ARG A 97 -9.43 -8.29 -14.66
CA ARG A 97 -10.66 -7.65 -14.17
C ARG A 97 -11.34 -8.58 -13.18
N TYR A 98 -12.06 -7.99 -12.23
CA TYR A 98 -12.94 -8.74 -11.34
C TYR A 98 -13.88 -9.63 -12.18
N ASN A 99 -13.90 -10.92 -11.87
CA ASN A 99 -14.85 -11.89 -12.38
C ASN A 99 -15.70 -12.37 -11.18
N PRO A 100 -17.02 -12.17 -11.17
CA PRO A 100 -17.88 -12.59 -10.05
C PRO A 100 -17.90 -14.10 -9.79
N GLU A 101 -17.41 -14.90 -10.74
CA GLU A 101 -17.43 -16.36 -10.69
C GLU A 101 -16.07 -16.99 -10.27
N GLU A 102 -15.02 -16.17 -10.06
CA GLU A 102 -13.72 -16.58 -9.49
C GLU A 102 -13.60 -16.22 -8.00
#